data_AF-A0A838QWM6-F1
#
_entry.id   AF-A0A838QWM6-F1
#
_cell.length_a   1.000
_cell.length_b   1.000
_cell.length_c   1.000
_cell.angle_alpha   90.00
_cell.angle_beta   90.00
_cell.angle_gamma   90.00
#
_symmetry.space_group_name_H-M   'P 1'
#
loop_
_entity.id
_entity.type
_entity.pdbx_description
1 polymer ?
#
loop_
_entity_poly.entity_id
_entity_poly.type
_entity_poly.pdbx_seq_one_letter_code
_entity_poly.pdbx_strand_id
1 'polypeptide(L)'
;MHATQHSSRRIVLKAAAVLAALNFVSPASAVDTLLSGFEGNLSSAIGTDWSFYDSQAEAGDQIWPHQFVTEGATQGAQALQITHFTGWTHGFALKPSSEAARNQLINLFATNDTLEFDMTTPAGISWRQIFIIVNSSPTNWSQLQIDIPANATTHFSIPLANPDPADPLKNWKQSAIDGGAAATYWEIFVALQGPDNAPTADFDFDNDVDGADFLTWQRNVGNMAAGPEQGDANFDFVVDGTDLAAITAEFGRNSVTSKTTIDNIKFVSNAVVAAVPEPSALAIGLLGAVLTASVTARGRRRR
;
A
#
# COMPACT_ATOMS: atom_id res chain seq x y z
N MET A 1 -32.17 48.43 58.43
CA MET A 1 -31.02 48.32 57.52
C MET A 1 -30.10 47.22 58.03
N HIS A 2 -30.23 45.97 57.57
CA HIS A 2 -29.19 44.93 57.60
C HIS A 2 -29.81 43.58 57.18
N ALA A 3 -29.87 43.32 55.88
CA ALA A 3 -30.09 41.98 55.33
C ALA A 3 -29.81 42.02 53.82
N THR A 4 -28.60 41.62 53.39
CA THR A 4 -28.30 41.07 52.04
C THR A 4 -26.78 40.99 51.81
N GLN A 5 -26.09 39.95 52.32
CA GLN A 5 -24.72 39.68 51.83
C GLN A 5 -24.17 38.25 52.03
N HIS A 6 -25.00 37.21 52.01
CA HIS A 6 -24.49 35.82 52.16
C HIS A 6 -24.88 34.83 51.03
N SER A 7 -25.57 35.26 49.98
CA SER A 7 -26.05 34.36 48.90
C SER A 7 -25.03 34.16 47.76
N SER A 8 -24.19 35.14 47.45
CA SER A 8 -23.45 35.16 46.17
C SER A 8 -22.18 34.30 46.12
N ARG A 9 -21.63 33.86 47.27
CA ARG A 9 -20.37 33.09 47.31
C ARG A 9 -20.53 31.59 47.01
N ARG A 10 -21.75 31.04 47.05
CA ARG A 10 -21.98 29.60 46.81
C ARG A 10 -22.22 29.24 45.34
N ILE A 11 -22.46 30.22 44.47
CA ILE A 11 -22.70 29.99 43.03
C ILE A 11 -21.38 29.98 42.24
N VAL A 12 -20.40 30.81 42.63
CA VAL A 12 -19.11 30.92 41.91
C VAL A 12 -18.24 29.65 42.06
N LEU A 13 -18.29 28.96 43.20
CA LEU A 13 -17.52 27.72 43.42
C LEU A 13 -18.07 26.51 42.64
N LYS A 14 -19.33 26.52 42.20
CA LYS A 14 -19.88 25.43 41.36
C LYS A 14 -19.59 25.62 39.87
N ALA A 15 -19.37 26.86 39.42
CA ALA A 15 -19.00 27.14 38.03
C ALA A 15 -17.52 26.82 37.72
N ALA A 16 -16.63 26.99 38.70
CA ALA A 16 -15.19 26.69 38.51
C ALA A 16 -14.88 25.19 38.40
N ALA A 17 -15.70 24.32 38.99
CA ALA A 17 -15.52 22.86 38.89
C ALA A 17 -16.01 22.27 37.56
N VAL A 18 -16.84 23.00 36.79
CA VAL A 18 -17.35 22.57 35.48
C VAL A 18 -16.42 23.00 34.34
N LEU A 19 -15.68 24.10 34.50
CA LEU A 19 -14.74 24.57 33.46
C LEU A 19 -13.38 23.84 33.42
N ALA A 20 -13.02 23.08 34.46
CA ALA A 20 -11.76 22.33 34.50
C ALA A 20 -11.83 20.93 33.87
N ALA A 21 -13.01 20.48 33.42
CA ALA A 21 -13.23 19.15 32.85
C ALA A 21 -13.30 19.13 31.30
N LEU A 22 -12.92 20.22 30.62
CA LEU A 22 -13.06 20.36 29.16
C LEU A 22 -11.75 20.23 28.37
N ASN A 23 -10.61 19.98 29.01
CA ASN A 23 -9.35 19.67 28.31
C ASN A 23 -9.19 18.16 28.09
N PHE A 24 -10.19 17.55 27.45
CA PHE A 24 -10.06 16.20 26.95
C PHE A 24 -9.16 16.22 25.72
N VAL A 25 -7.90 15.83 25.92
CA VAL A 25 -6.98 15.48 24.84
C VAL A 25 -7.63 14.34 24.07
N SER A 26 -8.16 14.64 22.89
CA SER A 26 -8.60 13.60 21.96
C SER A 26 -7.47 12.59 21.78
N PRO A 27 -7.76 11.27 21.71
CA PRO A 27 -6.74 10.31 21.37
C PRO A 27 -6.08 10.78 20.08
N ALA A 28 -4.74 10.78 20.06
CA ALA A 28 -3.99 11.10 18.86
C ALA A 28 -4.56 10.24 17.73
N SER A 29 -5.07 10.89 16.69
CA SER A 29 -5.49 10.21 15.47
C SER A 29 -4.32 9.35 14.99
N ALA A 30 -4.62 8.14 14.49
CA ALA A 30 -3.67 7.34 13.73
C ALA A 30 -2.85 8.28 12.83
N VAL A 31 -1.53 8.29 13.01
CA VAL A 31 -0.65 9.13 12.21
C VAL A 31 -0.21 8.27 11.04
N ASP A 32 -0.89 8.47 9.91
CA ASP A 32 -0.44 7.95 8.63
C ASP A 32 0.96 8.52 8.34
N THR A 33 1.93 7.65 8.13
CA THR A 33 3.26 8.07 7.67
C THR A 33 3.35 7.78 6.18
N LEU A 34 3.06 8.80 5.37
CA LEU A 34 3.23 8.74 3.93
C LEU A 34 4.70 8.49 3.60
N LEU A 35 4.97 7.39 2.92
CA LEU A 35 6.31 7.04 2.47
C LEU A 35 6.59 7.66 1.10
N SER A 36 5.64 7.56 0.16
CA SER A 36 5.68 8.27 -1.12
C SER A 36 4.30 8.34 -1.77
N GLY A 37 3.96 9.49 -2.33
CA GLY A 37 2.82 9.69 -3.25
C GLY A 37 3.25 9.95 -4.70
N PHE A 38 4.53 9.72 -5.03
CA PHE A 38 5.06 9.87 -6.41
C PHE A 38 4.70 11.18 -7.12
N GLU A 39 4.82 12.30 -6.40
CA GLU A 39 4.52 13.66 -6.88
C GLU A 39 5.63 14.20 -7.79
N GLY A 40 5.73 13.63 -8.99
CA GLY A 40 6.67 14.03 -10.02
C GLY A 40 8.12 13.58 -9.78
N ASN A 41 8.36 12.76 -8.75
CA ASN A 41 9.68 12.18 -8.46
C ASN A 41 9.56 10.87 -7.65
N LEU A 42 10.70 10.20 -7.49
CA LEU A 42 10.83 8.94 -6.73
C LEU A 42 11.26 9.17 -5.27
N SER A 43 11.12 10.37 -4.72
CA SER A 43 11.55 10.62 -3.34
C SER A 43 10.67 9.89 -2.33
N SER A 44 11.25 9.61 -1.16
CA SER A 44 10.51 9.11 -0.01
C SER A 44 10.72 9.97 1.23
N ALA A 45 9.81 9.85 2.20
CA ALA A 45 9.88 10.59 3.46
C ALA A 45 11.06 10.19 4.38
N ILE A 46 11.77 9.10 4.08
CA ILE A 46 12.89 8.60 4.91
C ILE A 46 14.28 9.00 4.37
N GLY A 47 14.33 9.96 3.44
CA GLY A 47 15.59 10.51 2.93
C GLY A 47 16.38 9.56 2.01
N THR A 48 15.73 8.56 1.44
CA THR A 48 16.27 7.71 0.36
C THR A 48 15.24 7.64 -0.76
N ASP A 49 15.68 7.65 -2.01
CA ASP A 49 14.75 7.59 -3.13
C ASP A 49 14.42 6.14 -3.47
N TRP A 50 13.25 5.93 -4.06
CA TRP A 50 12.93 4.69 -4.75
C TRP A 50 13.82 4.57 -5.99
N SER A 51 14.25 3.35 -6.28
CA SER A 51 15.02 3.03 -7.48
C SER A 51 14.35 1.88 -8.22
N PHE A 52 14.23 1.97 -9.54
CA PHE A 52 13.81 0.82 -10.34
C PHE A 52 14.80 -0.32 -10.17
N TYR A 53 14.27 -1.52 -10.04
CA TYR A 53 15.06 -2.72 -9.87
C TYR A 53 14.87 -3.61 -11.09
N ASP A 54 15.99 -3.92 -11.72
CA ASP A 54 16.07 -4.96 -12.71
C ASP A 54 16.82 -6.15 -12.10
N SER A 55 16.15 -7.31 -12.08
CA SER A 55 16.71 -8.55 -11.55
C SER A 55 17.74 -9.20 -12.48
N GLN A 56 17.83 -8.76 -13.74
CA GLN A 56 18.70 -9.34 -14.77
C GLN A 56 19.92 -8.47 -15.07
N ALA A 57 19.97 -7.23 -14.58
CA ALA A 57 20.86 -6.17 -15.03
C ALA A 57 22.31 -6.60 -15.33
N GLU A 58 22.59 -6.88 -16.60
CA GLU A 58 23.87 -6.55 -17.19
C GLU A 58 23.99 -5.01 -17.29
N ALA A 59 25.20 -4.48 -17.23
CA ALA A 59 25.40 -3.03 -17.29
C ALA A 59 24.92 -2.46 -18.63
N GLY A 60 23.76 -1.78 -18.62
CA GLY A 60 23.13 -1.19 -19.81
C GLY A 60 21.73 -1.73 -20.14
N ASP A 61 21.21 -2.66 -19.34
CA ASP A 61 19.88 -3.22 -19.54
C ASP A 61 18.75 -2.23 -19.16
N GLN A 62 17.61 -2.39 -19.84
CA GLN A 62 16.52 -1.42 -19.97
C GLN A 62 16.10 -0.73 -18.66
N ILE A 63 16.23 0.60 -18.63
CA ILE A 63 15.39 1.42 -17.74
C ILE A 63 13.98 1.34 -18.30
N TRP A 64 13.13 0.52 -17.66
CA TRP A 64 11.75 0.32 -18.06
C TRP A 64 10.99 1.66 -18.12
N PRO A 65 10.13 1.89 -19.13
CA PRO A 65 9.38 3.13 -19.25
C PRO A 65 8.47 3.32 -18.03
N HIS A 66 8.64 4.45 -17.39
CA HIS A 66 7.83 4.90 -16.29
C HIS A 66 7.55 6.39 -16.47
N GLN A 67 6.44 6.85 -15.90
CA GLN A 67 6.09 8.26 -15.92
C GLN A 67 5.18 8.61 -14.74
N PHE A 68 5.17 9.88 -14.37
CA PHE A 68 4.25 10.41 -13.38
C PHE A 68 2.99 10.90 -14.09
N VAL A 69 1.84 10.34 -13.75
CA VAL A 69 0.56 10.60 -14.45
C VAL A 69 -0.53 10.98 -13.45
N THR A 70 -1.54 11.72 -13.89
CA THR A 70 -2.70 12.03 -13.04
C THR A 70 -3.68 10.86 -12.95
N GLU A 71 -3.62 9.92 -13.90
CA GLU A 71 -4.47 8.73 -13.93
C GLU A 71 -4.11 7.77 -12.79
N GLY A 72 -5.10 7.31 -12.04
CA GLY A 72 -4.91 6.41 -10.90
C GLY A 72 -4.31 7.06 -9.65
N ALA A 73 -4.07 8.38 -9.65
CA ALA A 73 -3.78 9.11 -8.42
C ALA A 73 -5.02 9.09 -7.52
N THR A 74 -4.85 8.59 -6.30
CA THR A 74 -5.89 8.48 -5.27
C THR A 74 -5.71 9.53 -4.19
N GLN A 75 -4.46 9.97 -3.99
CA GLN A 75 -4.10 11.10 -3.18
C GLN A 75 -3.16 12.01 -3.96
N GLY A 76 -3.21 13.30 -3.66
CA GLY A 76 -2.30 14.24 -4.32
C GLY A 76 -2.60 14.46 -5.81
N ALA A 77 -1.58 14.73 -6.61
CA ALA A 77 -1.73 15.14 -8.01
C ALA A 77 -1.27 14.08 -9.04
N GLN A 78 -0.32 13.21 -8.69
CA GLN A 78 0.25 12.23 -9.60
C GLN A 78 0.42 10.85 -8.95
N ALA A 79 0.46 9.81 -9.77
CA ALA A 79 0.82 8.45 -9.43
C ALA A 79 2.02 8.01 -10.28
N LEU A 80 2.73 6.97 -9.83
CA LEU A 80 3.78 6.33 -10.62
C LEU A 80 3.15 5.32 -11.58
N GLN A 81 3.19 5.60 -12.88
CA GLN A 81 2.84 4.63 -13.91
C GLN A 81 4.05 3.80 -14.31
N ILE A 82 3.84 2.49 -14.37
CA ILE A 82 4.80 1.50 -14.85
C ILE A 82 4.19 0.86 -16.11
N THR A 83 4.93 0.94 -17.21
CA THR A 83 4.59 0.25 -18.45
C THR A 83 5.08 -1.19 -18.37
N HIS A 84 4.20 -2.14 -18.64
CA HIS A 84 4.52 -3.56 -18.67
C HIS A 84 4.83 -4.04 -20.09
N PHE A 85 5.67 -5.08 -20.17
CA PHE A 85 6.01 -5.81 -21.39
C PHE A 85 5.73 -7.29 -21.17
N THR A 86 5.66 -8.06 -22.25
CA THR A 86 5.41 -9.50 -22.18
C THR A 86 6.54 -10.23 -21.43
N GLY A 87 6.18 -11.02 -20.41
CA GLY A 87 7.06 -12.06 -19.84
C GLY A 87 7.83 -11.72 -18.56
N TRP A 88 7.74 -10.51 -18.01
CA TRP A 88 8.67 -10.09 -16.93
C TRP A 88 8.03 -9.59 -15.64
N THR A 89 8.83 -9.66 -14.56
CA THR A 89 8.54 -9.05 -13.26
C THR A 89 9.20 -7.67 -13.23
N HIS A 90 8.42 -6.60 -13.21
CA HIS A 90 8.93 -5.23 -13.10
C HIS A 90 8.84 -4.76 -11.66
N GLY A 91 9.72 -3.88 -11.21
CA GLY A 91 9.54 -3.35 -9.87
C GLY A 91 10.44 -2.19 -9.53
N PHE A 92 10.23 -1.70 -8.33
CA PHE A 92 11.01 -0.64 -7.75
C PHE A 92 11.23 -0.97 -6.28
N ALA A 93 12.38 -0.55 -5.79
CA ALA A 93 12.84 -0.86 -4.45
C ALA A 93 13.14 0.44 -3.70
N LEU A 94 12.80 0.45 -2.43
CA LEU A 94 13.29 1.42 -1.47
C LEU A 94 14.48 0.82 -0.75
N LYS A 95 15.69 1.15 -1.23
CA LYS A 95 16.96 0.67 -0.67
C LYS A 95 17.62 1.80 0.12
N PRO A 96 17.59 1.77 1.46
CA PRO A 96 18.20 2.81 2.26
C PRO A 96 19.69 2.96 1.96
N SER A 97 20.08 4.14 1.49
CA SER A 97 21.48 4.48 1.16
C SER A 97 22.33 4.84 2.38
N SER A 98 21.70 5.01 3.55
CA SER A 98 22.37 5.37 4.81
C SER A 98 21.82 4.59 6.00
N GLU A 99 22.61 4.48 7.06
CA GLU A 99 22.17 3.90 8.33
C GLU A 99 20.98 4.65 8.94
N ALA A 100 20.93 5.98 8.80
CA ALA A 100 19.80 6.77 9.28
C ALA A 100 18.49 6.41 8.56
N ALA A 101 18.51 6.36 7.22
CA ALA A 101 17.36 5.96 6.41
C ALA A 101 16.94 4.51 6.70
N ARG A 102 17.92 3.61 6.89
CA ARG A 102 17.65 2.21 7.27
C ARG A 102 16.94 2.14 8.62
N ASN A 103 17.46 2.83 9.64
CA ASN A 103 16.87 2.83 10.97
C ASN A 103 15.47 3.47 10.97
N GLN A 104 15.22 4.47 10.12
CA GLN A 104 13.88 5.02 9.91
C GLN A 104 12.94 3.99 9.31
N LEU A 105 13.35 3.26 8.26
CA LEU A 105 12.54 2.20 7.66
C LEU A 105 12.19 1.10 8.68
N ILE A 106 13.18 0.65 9.46
CA ILE A 106 12.98 -0.32 10.54
C ILE A 106 11.95 0.20 11.55
N ASN A 107 12.08 1.46 11.96
CA ASN A 107 11.14 2.07 12.89
C ASN A 107 9.72 2.10 12.33
N LEU A 108 9.54 2.41 11.04
CA LEU A 108 8.22 2.38 10.39
C LEU A 108 7.57 0.99 10.47
N PHE A 109 8.31 -0.08 10.18
CA PHE A 109 7.79 -1.44 10.34
C PHE A 109 7.47 -1.79 11.79
N ALA A 110 8.30 -1.36 12.74
CA ALA A 110 8.13 -1.67 14.16
C ALA A 110 6.94 -0.94 14.79
N THR A 111 6.65 0.29 14.38
CA THR A 111 5.64 1.13 15.03
C THR A 111 4.26 1.12 14.36
N ASN A 112 4.16 0.66 13.12
CA ASN A 112 2.90 0.66 12.38
C ASN A 112 2.30 -0.74 12.30
N ASP A 113 1.03 -0.82 11.92
CA ASP A 113 0.27 -2.07 11.87
C ASP A 113 0.04 -2.54 10.44
N THR A 114 -0.12 -1.60 9.50
CA THR A 114 -0.30 -1.92 8.08
C THR A 114 0.66 -1.14 7.20
N LEU A 115 1.07 -1.78 6.09
CA LEU A 115 1.60 -1.11 4.90
C LEU A 115 0.46 -0.99 3.90
N GLU A 116 0.17 0.23 3.48
CA GLU A 116 -0.93 0.51 2.56
C GLU A 116 -0.43 1.19 1.30
N PHE A 117 -1.14 0.95 0.20
CA PHE A 117 -0.94 1.63 -1.08
C PHE A 117 -2.17 1.43 -1.95
N ASP A 118 -2.29 2.29 -2.96
CA ASP A 118 -3.34 2.21 -3.95
C ASP A 118 -2.72 1.84 -5.30
N MET A 119 -3.45 1.05 -6.08
CA MET A 119 -2.94 0.60 -7.37
C MET A 119 -4.08 0.47 -8.37
N THR A 120 -3.87 1.03 -9.56
CA THR A 120 -4.82 0.99 -10.67
C THR A 120 -4.27 0.13 -11.78
N THR A 121 -5.03 -0.89 -12.16
CA THR A 121 -4.72 -1.74 -13.31
C THR A 121 -5.56 -1.35 -14.52
N PRO A 122 -5.01 -1.47 -15.74
CA PRO A 122 -5.74 -1.14 -16.96
C PRO A 122 -6.80 -2.20 -17.26
N ALA A 123 -7.74 -1.84 -18.13
CA ALA A 123 -8.67 -2.80 -18.71
C ALA A 123 -7.92 -3.81 -19.60
N GLY A 124 -8.50 -5.01 -19.74
CA GLY A 124 -8.01 -6.01 -20.71
C GLY A 124 -6.92 -6.96 -20.19
N ILE A 125 -6.36 -6.74 -19.01
CA ILE A 125 -5.40 -7.69 -18.42
C ILE A 125 -6.13 -8.93 -17.91
N SER A 126 -5.57 -10.11 -18.19
CA SER A 126 -6.13 -11.39 -17.73
C SER A 126 -5.79 -11.64 -16.25
N TRP A 127 -4.61 -11.23 -15.80
CA TRP A 127 -4.22 -11.23 -14.39
C TRP A 127 -3.05 -10.27 -14.12
N ARG A 128 -2.91 -9.84 -12.86
CA ARG A 128 -1.77 -9.08 -12.35
C ARG A 128 -1.53 -9.48 -10.90
N GLN A 129 -0.27 -9.57 -10.53
CA GLN A 129 0.19 -9.85 -9.19
C GLN A 129 1.17 -8.78 -8.75
N ILE A 130 1.12 -8.47 -7.46
CA ILE A 130 2.13 -7.69 -6.76
C ILE A 130 2.82 -8.56 -5.73
N PHE A 131 4.13 -8.44 -5.71
CA PHE A 131 5.01 -9.04 -4.73
C PHE A 131 5.55 -7.93 -3.84
N ILE A 132 5.24 -8.01 -2.55
CA ILE A 132 5.88 -7.17 -1.54
C ILE A 132 6.95 -8.02 -0.88
N ILE A 133 8.20 -7.65 -1.14
CA ILE A 133 9.37 -8.37 -0.68
C ILE A 133 10.06 -7.50 0.36
N VAL A 134 10.23 -8.07 1.55
CA VAL A 134 11.01 -7.49 2.63
C VAL A 134 12.22 -8.39 2.82
N ASN A 135 13.39 -7.84 2.56
CA ASN A 135 14.65 -8.53 2.81
C ASN A 135 15.31 -7.87 4.01
N SER A 136 15.50 -8.66 5.07
CA SER A 136 16.09 -8.17 6.31
C SER A 136 17.01 -9.20 6.97
N SER A 137 17.96 -8.73 7.78
CA SER A 137 18.74 -9.59 8.67
C SER A 137 18.13 -9.51 10.08
N PRO A 138 17.76 -10.63 10.73
CA PRO A 138 18.15 -12.01 10.43
C PRO A 138 17.13 -12.86 9.64
N THR A 139 15.93 -12.34 9.34
CA THR A 139 14.82 -13.16 8.80
C THR A 139 14.95 -13.50 7.31
N ASN A 140 16.01 -13.06 6.65
CA ASN A 140 16.28 -13.26 5.23
C ASN A 140 15.14 -12.68 4.36
N TRP A 141 14.95 -13.26 3.17
CA TRP A 141 13.95 -12.85 2.20
C TRP A 141 12.56 -13.34 2.62
N SER A 142 11.62 -12.41 2.80
CA SER A 142 10.21 -12.70 2.96
C SER A 142 9.41 -12.04 1.84
N GLN A 143 8.45 -12.77 1.29
CA GLN A 143 7.64 -12.34 0.15
C GLN A 143 6.15 -12.55 0.43
N LEU A 144 5.33 -11.53 0.16
CA LEU A 144 3.88 -11.65 0.06
C LEU A 144 3.48 -11.48 -1.40
N GLN A 145 2.63 -12.37 -1.90
CA GLN A 145 2.05 -12.30 -3.24
C GLN A 145 0.56 -11.96 -3.13
N ILE A 146 0.11 -11.02 -3.94
CA ILE A 146 -1.29 -10.56 -3.95
C ILE A 146 -1.77 -10.48 -5.39
N ASP A 147 -2.90 -11.11 -5.69
CA ASP A 147 -3.60 -10.95 -6.97
C ASP A 147 -4.34 -9.60 -7.00
N ILE A 148 -4.23 -8.91 -8.13
CA ILE A 148 -4.84 -7.59 -8.34
C ILE A 148 -5.96 -7.74 -9.37
N PRO A 149 -7.18 -7.30 -9.03
CA PRO A 149 -8.29 -7.28 -9.99
C PRO A 149 -7.95 -6.46 -11.24
N ALA A 150 -8.36 -6.92 -12.41
CA ALA A 150 -8.26 -6.15 -13.65
C ALA A 150 -9.22 -4.96 -13.64
N ASN A 151 -8.85 -3.88 -14.33
CA ASN A 151 -9.70 -2.70 -14.54
C ASN A 151 -10.23 -2.06 -13.24
N ALA A 152 -9.40 -2.01 -12.19
CA ALA A 152 -9.82 -1.48 -10.90
C ALA A 152 -8.69 -0.71 -10.22
N THR A 153 -9.05 0.39 -9.56
CA THR A 153 -8.25 0.95 -8.48
C THR A 153 -8.54 0.14 -7.22
N THR A 154 -7.53 -0.54 -6.71
CA THR A 154 -7.63 -1.38 -5.51
C THR A 154 -6.76 -0.79 -4.41
N HIS A 155 -7.37 -0.60 -3.25
CA HIS A 155 -6.66 -0.24 -2.03
C HIS A 155 -6.14 -1.50 -1.34
N PHE A 156 -4.84 -1.55 -1.09
CA PHE A 156 -4.20 -2.66 -0.38
C PHE A 156 -3.84 -2.23 1.03
N SER A 157 -4.19 -3.06 2.01
CA SER A 157 -3.80 -2.87 3.42
C SER A 157 -3.20 -4.18 3.94
N ILE A 158 -1.88 -4.21 4.07
CA ILE A 158 -1.11 -5.41 4.39
C ILE A 158 -0.76 -5.39 5.88
N PRO A 159 -1.25 -6.34 6.69
CA PRO A 159 -0.93 -6.39 8.11
C PRO A 159 0.54 -6.80 8.33
N LEU A 160 1.34 -5.92 8.93
CA LEU A 160 2.77 -6.15 9.14
C LEU A 160 3.09 -7.24 10.16
N ALA A 161 2.16 -7.50 11.07
CA ALA A 161 2.31 -8.55 12.09
C ALA A 161 2.03 -9.96 11.55
N ASN A 162 1.26 -10.08 10.47
CA ASN A 162 0.87 -11.35 9.87
C ASN A 162 0.47 -11.16 8.40
N PRO A 163 1.40 -10.73 7.54
CA PRO A 163 1.11 -10.35 6.16
C PRO A 163 0.62 -11.54 5.32
N ASP A 164 1.04 -12.75 5.69
CA ASP A 164 0.55 -13.99 5.13
C ASP A 164 0.02 -14.89 6.26
N PRO A 165 -1.30 -15.01 6.43
CA PRO A 165 -1.88 -15.86 7.46
C PRO A 165 -1.52 -17.34 7.33
N ALA A 166 -1.06 -17.79 6.15
CA ALA A 166 -0.58 -19.16 5.94
C ALA A 166 0.88 -19.34 6.36
N ASP A 167 1.65 -18.25 6.51
CA ASP A 167 3.05 -18.28 6.93
C ASP A 167 3.34 -17.29 8.08
N PRO A 168 3.13 -17.72 9.34
CA PRO A 168 3.36 -16.90 10.53
C PRO A 168 4.81 -16.42 10.69
N LEU A 169 5.78 -17.02 9.98
CA LEU A 169 7.18 -16.59 10.01
C LEU A 169 7.38 -15.24 9.30
N LYS A 170 6.40 -14.80 8.49
CA LYS A 170 6.44 -13.50 7.81
C LYS A 170 6.04 -12.33 8.71
N ASN A 171 6.18 -12.42 10.03
CA ASN A 171 5.89 -11.29 10.93
C ASN A 171 6.96 -10.17 10.78
N TRP A 172 6.77 -9.32 9.78
CA TRP A 172 7.69 -8.22 9.43
C TRP A 172 7.82 -7.21 10.57
N LYS A 173 6.73 -6.93 11.28
CA LYS A 173 6.73 -6.04 12.46
C LYS A 173 7.63 -6.58 13.56
N GLN A 174 7.44 -7.84 13.97
CA GLN A 174 8.27 -8.47 14.99
C GLN A 174 9.72 -8.59 14.53
N SER A 175 9.96 -8.90 13.26
CA SER A 175 11.31 -8.92 12.69
C SER A 175 12.02 -7.57 12.80
N ALA A 176 11.29 -6.46 12.61
CA ALA A 176 11.82 -5.11 12.79
C ALA A 176 12.14 -4.80 14.26
N ILE A 177 11.27 -5.24 15.18
CA ILE A 177 11.47 -5.10 16.63
C ILE A 177 12.69 -5.91 17.09
N ASP A 178 12.81 -7.17 16.67
CA ASP A 178 13.86 -8.09 17.09
C ASP A 178 15.20 -7.77 16.43
N GLY A 179 15.18 -7.46 15.13
CA GLY A 179 16.37 -7.09 14.36
C GLY A 179 16.92 -5.72 14.79
N GLY A 180 16.05 -4.77 15.13
CA GLY A 180 16.41 -3.46 15.66
C GLY A 180 17.59 -2.81 14.92
N ALA A 181 18.50 -2.18 15.66
CA ALA A 181 19.73 -1.61 15.12
C ALA A 181 20.77 -2.64 14.65
N ALA A 182 20.60 -3.93 14.99
CA ALA A 182 21.53 -4.99 14.61
C ALA A 182 21.31 -5.47 13.16
N ALA A 183 20.15 -5.15 12.57
CA ALA A 183 19.89 -5.46 11.19
C ALA A 183 20.79 -4.65 10.26
N THR A 184 21.65 -5.35 9.52
CA THR A 184 22.58 -4.73 8.58
C THR A 184 21.88 -4.23 7.32
N TYR A 185 20.70 -4.77 7.02
CA TYR A 185 20.00 -4.60 5.76
C TYR A 185 18.49 -4.64 5.94
N TRP A 186 17.77 -3.69 5.32
CA TRP A 186 16.32 -3.62 5.22
C TRP A 186 15.97 -2.95 3.89
N GLU A 187 15.17 -3.59 3.05
CA GLU A 187 14.61 -2.99 1.83
C GLU A 187 13.15 -3.40 1.65
N ILE A 188 12.39 -2.56 0.95
CA ILE A 188 11.09 -2.92 0.39
C ILE A 188 11.27 -3.04 -1.11
N PHE A 189 10.92 -4.19 -1.68
CA PHE A 189 10.82 -4.34 -3.12
C PHE A 189 9.36 -4.59 -3.49
N VAL A 190 8.86 -3.75 -4.40
CA VAL A 190 7.53 -3.87 -4.98
C VAL A 190 7.70 -4.40 -6.39
N ALA A 191 7.41 -5.68 -6.57
CA ALA A 191 7.46 -6.35 -7.85
C ALA A 191 6.05 -6.51 -8.42
N LEU A 192 5.91 -6.36 -9.71
CA LEU A 192 4.70 -6.47 -10.49
C LEU A 192 4.93 -7.58 -11.50
N GLN A 193 4.16 -8.64 -11.38
CA GLN A 193 4.15 -9.72 -12.34
C GLN A 193 2.78 -9.79 -12.97
N GLY A 194 2.74 -10.11 -14.23
CA GLY A 194 1.50 -10.28 -14.93
C GLY A 194 1.82 -10.22 -16.40
N PRO A 195 1.47 -11.25 -17.15
CA PRO A 195 1.54 -11.14 -18.57
C PRO A 195 0.58 -10.04 -19.01
N ASP A 196 1.07 -9.21 -19.91
CA ASP A 196 0.22 -8.43 -20.80
C ASP A 196 -0.43 -9.33 -21.86
N ASN A 197 -0.47 -10.66 -21.65
CA ASN A 197 -1.09 -11.72 -22.48
C ASN A 197 -2.62 -11.56 -22.59
N ALA A 198 -3.16 -10.35 -22.66
CA ALA A 198 -4.13 -10.15 -23.71
C ALA A 198 -3.41 -10.59 -25.00
N PRO A 199 -3.96 -11.53 -25.78
CA PRO A 199 -3.43 -11.84 -27.09
C PRO A 199 -3.17 -10.54 -27.83
N THR A 200 -1.91 -10.24 -28.12
CA THR A 200 -1.51 -9.05 -28.87
C THR A 200 -0.80 -9.50 -30.12
N ALA A 201 -1.07 -8.79 -31.20
CA ALA A 201 -0.42 -9.01 -32.48
C ALA A 201 0.82 -8.13 -32.70
N ASP A 202 1.33 -7.47 -31.66
CA ASP A 202 2.60 -6.74 -31.66
C ASP A 202 3.74 -7.72 -31.36
N PHE A 203 4.34 -8.24 -32.43
CA PHE A 203 5.36 -9.28 -32.39
C PHE A 203 6.79 -8.73 -32.42
N ASP A 204 6.99 -7.46 -32.79
CA ASP A 204 8.30 -6.81 -32.69
C ASP A 204 8.47 -5.87 -31.49
N PHE A 205 7.42 -5.74 -30.68
CA PHE A 205 7.35 -5.03 -29.40
C PHE A 205 7.61 -3.52 -29.51
N ASP A 206 7.26 -2.92 -30.65
CA ASP A 206 7.42 -1.49 -30.87
C ASP A 206 6.21 -0.65 -30.40
N ASN A 207 5.19 -1.31 -29.85
CA ASN A 207 3.94 -0.76 -29.32
C ASN A 207 2.94 -0.33 -30.40
N ASP A 208 3.04 -0.84 -31.62
CA ASP A 208 1.94 -0.86 -32.56
C ASP A 208 1.74 -2.24 -33.20
N VAL A 209 0.64 -2.40 -33.94
CA VAL A 209 0.37 -3.61 -34.71
C VAL A 209 0.29 -3.20 -36.16
N ASP A 210 1.33 -3.49 -36.93
CA ASP A 210 1.47 -2.97 -38.29
C ASP A 210 1.97 -4.02 -39.31
N GLY A 211 2.56 -3.54 -40.41
CA GLY A 211 3.09 -4.41 -41.46
C GLY A 211 4.33 -5.21 -41.04
N ALA A 212 5.10 -4.73 -40.08
CA ALA A 212 6.25 -5.43 -39.51
C ALA A 212 5.80 -6.66 -38.72
N ASP A 213 4.77 -6.53 -37.90
CA ASP A 213 4.17 -7.66 -37.19
C ASP A 213 3.56 -8.68 -38.14
N PHE A 214 2.80 -8.21 -39.12
CA PHE A 214 2.24 -9.10 -40.13
C PHE A 214 3.33 -9.90 -40.87
N LEU A 215 4.49 -9.27 -41.13
CA LEU A 215 5.63 -9.94 -41.73
C LEU A 215 6.28 -10.96 -40.77
N THR A 216 6.34 -10.67 -39.47
CA THR A 216 6.80 -11.62 -38.44
C THR A 216 5.91 -12.86 -38.40
N TRP A 217 4.59 -12.69 -38.35
CA TRP A 217 3.63 -13.79 -38.45
C TRP A 217 3.79 -14.57 -39.75
N GLN A 218 3.84 -13.88 -40.90
CA GLN A 218 3.93 -14.52 -42.21
C GLN A 218 5.18 -15.41 -42.34
N ARG A 219 6.31 -15.00 -41.73
CA ARG A 219 7.57 -15.77 -41.77
C ARG A 219 7.55 -17.03 -40.93
N ASN A 220 6.65 -17.10 -39.95
CA ASN A 220 6.62 -18.17 -38.95
C ASN A 220 5.35 -19.02 -38.99
N VAL A 221 4.37 -18.70 -39.85
CA VAL A 221 3.13 -19.49 -39.99
C VAL A 221 3.42 -20.99 -40.15
N GLY A 222 2.79 -21.81 -39.31
CA GLY A 222 3.00 -23.25 -39.20
C GLY A 222 4.10 -23.67 -38.20
N ASN A 223 4.81 -22.74 -37.55
CA ASN A 223 5.67 -23.06 -36.42
C ASN A 223 4.81 -23.56 -35.25
N MET A 224 5.18 -24.69 -34.64
CA MET A 224 4.46 -25.37 -33.54
C MET A 224 5.20 -25.34 -32.20
N ALA A 225 6.24 -24.50 -32.10
CA ALA A 225 6.94 -24.19 -30.87
C ALA A 225 7.29 -22.70 -30.85
N ALA A 226 6.30 -21.88 -31.22
CA ALA A 226 6.47 -20.45 -31.39
C ALA A 226 6.37 -19.69 -30.07
N GLY A 227 7.14 -18.62 -29.96
CA GLY A 227 6.93 -17.56 -28.97
C GLY A 227 6.15 -16.38 -29.58
N PRO A 228 5.71 -15.42 -28.75
CA PRO A 228 5.04 -14.20 -29.20
C PRO A 228 5.84 -13.43 -30.25
N GLU A 229 7.15 -13.32 -30.07
CA GLU A 229 8.08 -12.67 -31.00
C GLU A 229 8.20 -13.39 -32.37
N GLN A 230 7.59 -14.57 -32.47
CA GLN A 230 7.53 -15.38 -33.67
C GLN A 230 6.13 -15.38 -34.29
N GLY A 231 5.18 -14.58 -33.81
CA GLY A 231 3.84 -14.47 -34.39
C GLY A 231 2.75 -15.28 -33.70
N ASP A 232 3.02 -15.85 -32.52
CA ASP A 232 2.02 -16.53 -31.69
C ASP A 232 1.32 -15.49 -30.80
N ALA A 233 0.21 -14.95 -31.28
CA ALA A 233 -0.55 -13.94 -30.56
C ALA A 233 -1.34 -14.54 -29.40
N ASN A 234 -1.78 -15.80 -29.51
CA ASN A 234 -2.68 -16.41 -28.53
C ASN A 234 -1.96 -17.25 -27.44
N PHE A 235 -0.63 -17.38 -27.53
CA PHE A 235 0.24 -18.12 -26.64
C PHE A 235 -0.04 -19.64 -26.60
N ASP A 236 -0.52 -20.23 -27.69
CA ASP A 236 -0.75 -21.67 -27.81
C ASP A 236 0.45 -22.45 -28.40
N PHE A 237 1.57 -21.74 -28.60
CA PHE A 237 2.81 -22.19 -29.21
C PHE A 237 2.70 -22.51 -30.71
N VAL A 238 1.60 -22.17 -31.37
CA VAL A 238 1.37 -22.38 -32.80
C VAL A 238 1.11 -21.05 -33.49
N VAL A 239 1.80 -20.78 -34.61
CA VAL A 239 1.50 -19.62 -35.46
C VAL A 239 0.54 -20.05 -36.55
N ASP A 240 -0.74 -19.71 -36.43
CA ASP A 240 -1.77 -20.09 -37.39
C ASP A 240 -2.78 -18.97 -37.72
N GLY A 241 -3.97 -19.37 -38.20
CA GLY A 241 -5.03 -18.42 -38.57
C GLY A 241 -5.67 -17.71 -37.37
N THR A 242 -5.52 -18.26 -36.17
CA THR A 242 -5.99 -17.66 -34.91
C THR A 242 -5.17 -16.40 -34.60
N ASP A 243 -3.86 -16.44 -34.81
CA ASP A 243 -2.97 -15.29 -34.61
C ASP A 243 -3.20 -14.22 -35.69
N LEU A 244 -3.44 -14.64 -36.93
CA LEU A 244 -3.82 -13.72 -38.00
C LEU A 244 -5.13 -12.96 -37.67
N ALA A 245 -6.07 -13.61 -36.98
CA ALA A 245 -7.29 -12.95 -36.53
C ALA A 245 -6.98 -11.87 -35.48
N ALA A 246 -5.98 -12.07 -34.61
CA ALA A 246 -5.50 -11.05 -33.68
C ALA A 246 -4.87 -9.87 -34.45
N ILE A 247 -3.97 -10.13 -35.41
CA ILE A 247 -3.39 -9.08 -36.27
C ILE A 247 -4.48 -8.28 -36.95
N THR A 248 -5.48 -8.95 -37.53
CA THR A 248 -6.57 -8.26 -38.23
C THR A 248 -7.42 -7.41 -37.30
N ALA A 249 -7.63 -7.85 -36.05
CA ALA A 249 -8.39 -7.12 -35.06
C ALA A 249 -7.64 -5.88 -34.52
N GLU A 250 -6.32 -5.93 -34.56
CA GLU A 250 -5.44 -4.93 -33.94
C GLU A 250 -4.69 -4.06 -34.94
N PHE A 251 -4.67 -4.40 -36.24
CA PHE A 251 -3.91 -3.67 -37.26
C PHE A 251 -4.18 -2.16 -37.25
N GLY A 252 -3.11 -1.38 -37.15
CA GLY A 252 -3.12 0.07 -37.03
C GLY A 252 -3.52 0.59 -35.65
N ARG A 253 -3.69 -0.27 -34.65
CA ARG A 253 -3.81 0.14 -33.25
C ARG A 253 -2.41 0.17 -32.64
N ASN A 254 -2.19 1.15 -31.76
CA ASN A 254 -1.06 1.07 -30.85
C ASN A 254 -1.34 -0.11 -29.92
N SER A 255 -0.39 -1.03 -29.83
CA SER A 255 -0.46 -2.16 -28.92
C SER A 255 -0.63 -1.62 -27.51
N VAL A 256 -1.65 -2.12 -26.80
CA VAL A 256 -1.97 -1.62 -25.46
C VAL A 256 -0.94 -2.20 -24.51
N THR A 257 0.20 -1.52 -24.37
CA THR A 257 1.06 -1.75 -23.21
C THR A 257 0.23 -1.57 -21.96
N SER A 258 0.19 -2.60 -21.12
CA SER A 258 -0.55 -2.48 -19.88
C SER A 258 0.19 -1.52 -19.00
N LYS A 259 -0.50 -0.45 -18.61
CA LYS A 259 0.01 0.58 -17.73
C LYS A 259 -0.62 0.41 -16.37
N THR A 260 0.19 0.09 -15.39
CA THR A 260 -0.27 -0.01 -14.01
C THR A 260 0.22 1.20 -13.26
N THR A 261 -0.64 1.83 -12.47
CA THR A 261 -0.23 2.94 -11.61
C THR A 261 -0.21 2.51 -10.15
N ILE A 262 0.75 3.01 -9.40
CA ILE A 262 0.85 2.85 -7.95
C ILE A 262 0.95 4.22 -7.31
N ASP A 263 0.26 4.38 -6.19
CA ASP A 263 0.18 5.63 -5.43
C ASP A 263 0.10 5.34 -3.92
N ASN A 264 0.30 6.38 -3.11
CA ASN A 264 -0.06 6.44 -1.71
C ASN A 264 0.57 5.35 -0.85
N ILE A 265 1.86 5.05 -1.08
CA ILE A 265 2.58 4.10 -0.25
C ILE A 265 2.77 4.73 1.13
N LYS A 266 2.16 4.14 2.14
CA LYS A 266 2.18 4.66 3.52
C LYS A 266 2.17 3.56 4.56
N PHE A 267 2.66 3.92 5.74
CA PHE A 267 2.51 3.10 6.94
C PHE A 267 1.40 3.65 7.82
N VAL A 268 0.51 2.79 8.30
CA VAL A 268 -0.61 3.18 9.16
C VAL A 268 -0.50 2.46 10.49
N SER A 269 -0.54 3.24 11.57
CA SER A 269 -0.68 2.71 12.93
C SER A 269 -2.15 2.74 13.30
N ASN A 270 -2.71 1.56 13.58
CA ASN A 270 -4.01 1.50 14.22
C ASN A 270 -3.76 1.94 15.66
N ALA A 271 -4.08 3.19 15.96
CA ALA A 271 -4.12 3.64 17.33
C ALA A 271 -5.00 2.65 18.08
N VAL A 272 -4.38 1.85 18.96
CA VAL A 272 -5.15 1.12 19.96
C VAL A 272 -5.82 2.24 20.69
N VAL A 273 -7.13 2.41 20.47
CA VAL A 273 -7.96 3.21 21.33
C VAL A 273 -7.95 2.41 22.62
N ALA A 274 -6.85 2.54 23.38
CA ALA A 274 -6.82 2.18 24.76
C ALA A 274 -8.08 2.86 25.26
N ALA A 275 -9.03 2.07 25.75
CA ALA A 275 -10.22 2.59 26.36
C ALA A 275 -9.70 3.36 27.57
N VAL A 276 -9.30 4.62 27.35
CA VAL A 276 -8.92 5.56 28.38
C VAL A 276 -10.20 5.63 29.17
N PRO A 277 -10.22 5.13 30.41
CA PRO A 277 -11.43 5.25 31.22
C PRO A 277 -11.72 6.73 31.26
N GLU A 278 -12.78 7.16 30.58
CA GLU A 278 -13.08 8.57 30.57
C GLU A 278 -13.18 8.98 32.05
N PRO A 279 -12.49 10.06 32.49
CA PRO A 279 -12.64 10.60 33.83
C PRO A 279 -14.12 10.76 34.21
N SER A 280 -14.98 11.00 33.21
CA SER A 280 -16.43 10.97 33.28
C SER A 280 -16.99 9.62 33.74
N ALA A 281 -16.48 8.48 33.29
CA ALA A 281 -16.92 7.16 33.72
C ALA A 281 -16.59 6.90 35.21
N LEU A 282 -15.41 7.32 35.68
CA LEU A 282 -15.09 7.30 37.11
C LEU A 282 -15.96 8.30 37.89
N ALA A 283 -16.17 9.50 37.37
CA ALA A 283 -17.00 10.52 38.00
C ALA A 283 -18.47 10.09 38.09
N ILE A 284 -19.04 9.51 37.02
CA ILE A 284 -20.39 8.96 36.97
C ILE A 284 -20.50 7.73 37.86
N GLY A 285 -19.49 6.86 37.87
CA GLY A 285 -19.42 5.71 38.79
C GLY A 285 -19.42 6.17 40.25
N LEU A 286 -18.61 7.17 40.61
CA LEU A 286 -18.59 7.78 41.93
C LEU A 286 -19.90 8.49 42.26
N LEU A 287 -20.49 9.22 41.32
CA LEU A 287 -21.80 9.87 41.51
C LEU A 287 -22.89 8.82 41.77
N GLY A 288 -22.90 7.74 40.98
CA GLY A 288 -23.80 6.60 41.16
C GLY A 288 -23.63 5.94 42.53
N ALA A 289 -22.39 5.74 42.97
CA ALA A 289 -22.09 5.19 44.29
C ALA A 289 -22.58 6.11 45.43
N VAL A 290 -22.36 7.43 45.32
CA VAL A 290 -22.82 8.43 46.29
C VAL A 290 -24.35 8.48 46.34
N LEU A 291 -25.03 8.45 45.19
CA LEU A 291 -26.48 8.42 45.12
C LEU A 291 -27.05 7.15 45.77
N THR A 292 -26.44 5.99 45.50
CA THR A 292 -26.85 4.70 46.08
C THR A 292 -26.64 4.67 47.60
N ALA A 293 -25.51 5.18 48.09
CA ALA A 293 -25.25 5.32 49.53
C ALA A 293 -26.25 6.27 50.21
N SER A 294 -26.63 7.37 49.54
CA SER A 294 -27.59 8.34 50.05
C SER A 294 -29.01 7.77 50.18
N VAL A 295 -29.45 6.97 49.20
CA VAL A 295 -30.76 6.30 49.22
C VAL A 295 -30.83 5.24 50.33
N THR A 296 -29.79 4.41 50.45
CA THR A 296 -29.73 3.35 51.48
C THR A 296 -29.65 3.92 52.90
N ALA A 297 -28.90 5.00 53.12
CA ALA A 297 -28.83 5.68 54.42
C ALA A 297 -30.19 6.28 54.84
N ARG A 298 -30.98 6.79 53.89
CA ARG A 298 -32.30 7.38 54.16
C ARG A 298 -33.34 6.32 54.55
N GLY A 299 -33.25 5.11 54.00
CA GLY A 299 -34.12 3.98 54.36
C GLY A 299 -33.91 3.50 55.80
N ARG A 300 -32.68 3.50 56.30
CA ARG A 300 -32.37 3.08 57.69
C ARG A 300 -32.87 4.05 58.77
N ARG A 301 -33.04 5.34 58.47
CA ARG A 301 -33.56 6.32 59.45
C ARG A 301 -35.08 6.31 59.62
N ARG A 302 -35.81 5.56 58.80
CA ARG A 302 -37.29 5.47 58.83
C ARG A 302 -37.80 4.18 59.48
N ARG A 303 -36.91 3.34 60.01
CA ARG A 303 -37.23 2.20 60.87
C ARG A 303 -36.76 2.53 62.27
#